data_AF-A0A966IVT7-F1
#
_entry.id   AF-A0A966IVT7-F1
#
_cell.length_a   1.000
_cell.length_b   1.000
_cell.length_c   1.000
_cell.angle_alpha   90.00
_cell.angle_beta   90.00
_cell.angle_gamma   90.00
#
_symmetry.space_group_name_H-M   'P 1'
#
loop_
_entity.id
_entity.type
_entity.pdbx_description
1 polymer ?
#
loop_
_entity_poly.entity_id
_entity_poly.type
_entity_poly.pdbx_seq_one_letter_code
_entity_poly.pdbx_strand_id
1 'polypeptide(L)'
;MVSMLLKDIDRWARNPDPLSALAQMARLAGMGKADFDAVMGNRRLLEAIVEMRQNAHKRWSVKSTPSFVVNSKTIISGDLSYEDFAAKINATDA
;
A
#
# COMPACT_ATOMS: atom_id res chain seq x y z
N MET A 1 2.48 -12.23 5.95
CA MET A 1 1.25 -11.45 6.19
C MET A 1 0.83 -10.59 5.00
N VAL A 2 1.66 -9.67 4.49
CA VAL A 2 1.27 -8.80 3.36
C VAL A 2 0.79 -9.59 2.13
N SER A 3 1.53 -10.63 1.71
CA SER A 3 1.12 -11.46 0.56
C SER A 3 -0.23 -12.16 0.77
N MET A 4 -0.54 -12.60 1.99
CA MET A 4 -1.85 -13.19 2.32
C MET A 4 -2.96 -12.14 2.22
N LEU A 5 -2.75 -10.94 2.79
CA LEU A 5 -3.71 -9.85 2.74
C LEU A 5 -3.99 -9.38 1.31
N LEU A 6 -2.97 -9.32 0.46
CA LEU A 6 -3.14 -8.94 -0.94
C LEU A 6 -3.81 -10.04 -1.77
N LYS A 7 -3.45 -11.32 -1.52
CA LYS A 7 -4.08 -12.47 -2.19
C LYS A 7 -5.59 -12.53 -1.92
N ASP A 8 -5.99 -12.23 -0.68
CA ASP A 8 -7.38 -12.28 -0.23
C ASP A 8 -8.00 -10.88 -0.15
N ILE A 9 -7.52 -9.89 -0.91
CA ILE A 9 -7.94 -8.48 -0.76
C ILE A 9 -9.45 -8.31 -0.93
N ASP A 10 -10.07 -9.02 -1.87
CA ASP A 10 -11.52 -8.95 -2.07
C ASP A 10 -12.30 -9.52 -0.88
N ARG A 11 -11.74 -10.50 -0.17
CA ARG A 11 -12.41 -11.18 0.94
C ARG A 11 -12.58 -10.28 2.16
N TRP A 12 -11.58 -9.42 2.44
CA TRP A 12 -11.63 -8.53 3.61
C TRP A 12 -11.92 -7.08 3.23
N ALA A 13 -11.32 -6.54 2.18
CA ALA A 13 -11.47 -5.12 1.84
C ALA A 13 -12.85 -4.80 1.24
N ARG A 14 -13.50 -5.76 0.56
CA ARG A 14 -14.85 -5.61 0.01
C ARG A 14 -15.94 -6.23 0.89
N ASN A 15 -15.59 -6.74 2.08
CA ASN A 15 -16.57 -7.27 3.02
C ASN A 15 -17.52 -6.14 3.49
N PRO A 16 -18.80 -6.42 3.77
CA PRO A 16 -19.67 -5.44 4.44
C PRO A 16 -19.13 -4.95 5.79
N ASP A 17 -18.34 -5.79 6.49
CA ASP A 17 -17.59 -5.44 7.69
C ASP A 17 -16.09 -5.80 7.52
N PRO A 18 -15.30 -4.90 6.90
CA PRO A 18 -13.89 -5.13 6.63
C PRO A 18 -13.04 -5.32 7.90
N LEU A 19 -13.42 -4.66 9.00
CA LEU A 19 -12.65 -4.72 10.24
C LEU A 19 -12.80 -6.09 10.91
N SER A 20 -14.03 -6.62 10.97
CA SER A 20 -14.27 -7.98 11.46
C SER A 20 -13.58 -9.02 10.59
N ALA A 21 -13.63 -8.89 9.27
CA ALA A 21 -12.95 -9.79 8.35
C ALA A 21 -11.42 -9.75 8.54
N LEU A 22 -10.83 -8.55 8.67
CA LEU A 22 -9.41 -8.38 8.90
C LEU A 22 -8.97 -8.91 10.27
N ALA A 23 -9.77 -8.70 11.32
CA ALA A 23 -9.53 -9.25 12.66
C ALA A 23 -9.53 -10.79 12.64
N GLN A 24 -10.45 -11.42 11.90
CA GLN A 24 -10.46 -12.87 11.71
C GLN A 24 -9.18 -13.35 11.03
N MET A 25 -8.73 -12.69 9.96
CA MET A 25 -7.48 -13.01 9.28
C MET A 25 -6.26 -12.83 10.19
N ALA A 26 -6.23 -11.76 10.98
CA ALA A 26 -5.17 -11.49 11.93
C ALA A 26 -5.08 -12.60 12.99
N ARG A 27 -6.21 -13.07 13.53
CA ARG A 27 -6.26 -14.20 14.45
C ARG A 27 -5.71 -15.50 13.85
N LEU A 28 -6.08 -15.82 12.60
CA LEU A 28 -5.54 -16.99 11.89
C LEU A 28 -4.03 -16.91 11.70
N ALA A 29 -3.49 -15.70 11.62
CA ALA A 29 -2.07 -15.43 11.54
C ALA A 29 -1.35 -15.35 12.90
N GLY A 30 -2.05 -15.63 14.00
CA GLY A 30 -1.49 -15.64 15.35
C GLY A 30 -1.50 -14.29 16.09
N MET A 31 -2.16 -13.26 15.56
CA MET A 31 -2.33 -11.98 16.25
C MET A 31 -3.48 -12.05 17.26
N GLY A 32 -3.21 -11.68 18.52
CA GLY A 32 -4.21 -11.59 19.56
C GLY A 32 -5.18 -10.43 19.35
N LYS A 33 -6.37 -10.51 19.97
CA LYS A 33 -7.38 -9.42 19.88
C LYS A 33 -6.85 -8.10 20.45
N ALA A 34 -6.15 -8.15 21.59
CA ALA A 34 -5.60 -6.95 22.22
C ALA A 34 -4.60 -6.23 21.31
N ASP A 35 -3.71 -6.97 20.64
CA ASP A 35 -2.75 -6.41 19.70
C ASP A 35 -3.45 -5.81 18.47
N PHE A 36 -4.45 -6.51 17.93
CA PHE A 36 -5.25 -6.00 16.81
C PHE A 36 -5.95 -4.68 17.19
N ASP A 37 -6.65 -4.65 18.32
CA ASP A 37 -7.35 -3.44 18.80
C ASP A 37 -6.36 -2.29 19.06
N ALA A 38 -5.18 -2.58 19.62
CA ALA A 38 -4.14 -1.59 19.85
C ALA A 38 -3.61 -0.97 18.55
N VAL A 39 -3.41 -1.79 17.51
CA VAL A 39 -3.01 -1.30 16.18
C VAL A 39 -4.13 -0.47 15.54
N MET A 40 -5.38 -0.95 15.59
CA MET A 40 -6.53 -0.25 15.02
C MET A 40 -6.82 1.08 15.73
N GLY A 41 -6.52 1.18 17.02
CA GLY A 41 -6.63 2.42 17.81
C GLY A 41 -5.43 3.36 17.71
N ASN A 42 -4.36 2.98 17.00
CA ASN A 42 -3.13 3.76 16.95
C ASN A 42 -3.26 4.99 16.03
N ARG A 43 -3.68 6.11 16.62
CA ARG A 43 -3.86 7.38 15.91
C ARG A 43 -2.59 7.89 15.23
N ARG A 44 -1.43 7.78 15.89
CA ARG A 44 -0.14 8.23 15.33
C ARG A 44 0.22 7.45 14.07
N LEU A 45 -0.02 6.14 14.06
CA LEU A 45 0.20 5.30 12.88
C LEU A 45 -0.72 5.71 11.72
N LEU A 46 -2.01 5.92 12.01
CA LEU A 46 -2.97 6.40 11.01
C LEU A 46 -2.54 7.75 10.40
N GLU A 47 -2.11 8.70 11.22
CA GLU A 47 -1.63 10.00 10.78
C GLU A 47 -0.39 9.87 9.90
N ALA A 48 0.58 9.04 10.29
CA ALA A 48 1.78 8.78 9.49
C ALA A 48 1.46 8.18 8.11
N ILE A 49 0.47 7.26 8.02
CA ILE A 49 0.03 6.69 6.75
C ILE A 49 -0.60 7.77 5.84
N VAL A 50 -1.45 8.63 6.42
CA VAL A 50 -2.09 9.73 5.68
C VAL A 50 -1.03 10.74 5.21
N GLU A 51 -0.09 11.10 6.07
CA GLU A 51 1.00 12.02 5.75
C GLU A 51 1.89 11.48 4.64
N MET A 52 2.28 10.19 4.70
CA MET A 52 3.03 9.53 3.64
C MET A 52 2.31 9.63 2.28
N ARG A 53 1.00 9.36 2.24
CA ARG A 53 0.18 9.49 1.02
C ARG A 53 0.17 10.94 0.51
N GLN A 54 -0.04 11.91 1.39
CA GLN A 54 -0.08 13.33 1.02
C GLN A 54 1.27 13.81 0.49
N ASN A 55 2.37 13.39 1.12
CA ASN A 55 3.72 13.75 0.68
C ASN A 55 4.03 13.17 -0.70
N ALA A 56 3.64 11.93 -0.98
CA ALA A 56 3.76 11.34 -2.32
C ALA A 56 2.95 12.12 -3.36
N HIS A 57 1.71 12.51 -3.04
CA HIS A 57 0.88 13.32 -3.92
C HIS A 57 1.48 14.71 -4.18
N LYS A 58 1.89 15.44 -3.13
CA LYS A 58 2.42 16.81 -3.23
C LYS A 58 3.77 16.87 -3.95
N ARG A 59 4.68 15.93 -3.65
CA ARG A 59 6.05 15.96 -4.19
C ARG A 59 6.15 15.35 -5.59
N TRP A 60 5.40 14.28 -5.83
CA TRP A 60 5.58 13.44 -7.03
C TRP A 60 4.32 13.31 -7.87
N SER A 61 3.24 14.01 -7.52
CA SER A 61 1.96 13.94 -8.25
C SER A 61 1.46 12.51 -8.47
N VAL A 62 1.69 11.61 -7.50
CA VAL A 62 1.16 10.24 -7.55
C VAL A 62 -0.37 10.29 -7.54
N LYS A 63 -0.99 9.66 -8.55
CA LYS A 63 -2.46 9.67 -8.77
C LYS A 63 -3.08 8.27 -8.81
N SER A 64 -2.27 7.22 -8.98
CA SER A 64 -2.74 5.83 -9.09
C SER A 64 -1.68 4.84 -8.59
N THR A 65 -2.07 3.58 -8.46
CA THR A 65 -1.18 2.46 -8.16
C THR A 65 -1.22 1.43 -9.29
N PRO A 66 -0.09 0.82 -9.67
CA PRO A 66 1.26 1.11 -9.17
C PRO A 66 1.80 2.46 -9.68
N SER A 67 2.72 3.05 -8.91
CA SER A 67 3.50 4.22 -9.30
C SER A 67 4.91 4.10 -8.69
N PHE A 68 5.93 4.52 -9.42
CA PHE A 68 7.34 4.43 -9.02
C PHE A 68 8.01 5.80 -9.18
N VAL A 69 8.81 6.18 -8.19
CA VAL A 69 9.66 7.38 -8.23
C VAL A 69 11.11 6.91 -8.27
N VAL A 70 11.80 7.17 -9.38
CA VAL A 70 13.18 6.71 -9.63
C VAL A 70 14.12 7.90 -9.51
N ASN A 71 15.11 7.79 -8.62
CA ASN A 71 16.13 8.80 -8.35
C ASN A 71 15.60 10.22 -8.13
N SER A 72 14.38 10.36 -7.61
CA SER A 72 13.73 11.67 -7.41
C SER A 72 13.58 12.50 -8.71
N LYS A 73 13.65 11.86 -9.88
CA LYS A 73 13.60 12.52 -11.19
C LYS A 73 12.45 11.98 -12.06
N THR A 74 12.34 10.67 -12.17
CA THR A 74 11.35 10.02 -13.05
C THR A 74 10.18 9.50 -12.24
N ILE A 75 8.97 9.79 -12.71
CA ILE A 75 7.73 9.23 -12.16
C ILE A 75 7.15 8.30 -13.23
N ILE A 76 7.03 7.02 -12.89
CA ILE A 76 6.44 5.99 -13.74
C ILE A 76 5.09 5.62 -13.12
N SER A 77 4.01 5.78 -13.87
CA SER A 77 2.65 5.55 -13.37
C SER A 77 1.95 4.45 -14.17
N GLY A 78 1.18 3.63 -13.47
CA GLY A 78 0.34 2.59 -14.07
C GLY A 78 1.05 1.25 -14.22
N ASP A 79 0.25 0.27 -14.61
CA ASP A 79 0.70 -1.06 -15.01
C ASP A 79 1.33 -0.97 -16.41
N LEU A 80 2.62 -1.25 -16.50
CA LEU A 80 3.40 -1.23 -17.74
C LEU A 80 3.95 -2.62 -18.02
N SER A 81 4.17 -2.92 -19.30
CA SER A 81 5.00 -4.05 -19.69
C SER A 81 6.39 -3.96 -19.04
N TYR A 82 7.05 -5.10 -18.87
CA TYR A 82 8.41 -5.13 -18.34
C TYR A 82 9.34 -4.28 -19.20
N GLU A 83 9.19 -4.37 -20.51
CA GLU A 83 9.99 -3.67 -21.51
C GLU A 83 9.83 -2.14 -21.38
N ASP A 84 8.59 -1.64 -21.30
CA ASP A 84 8.31 -0.21 -21.15
C ASP A 84 8.79 0.33 -19.80
N PHE A 85 8.65 -0.46 -18.74
CA PHE A 85 9.11 -0.10 -17.41
C PHE A 85 10.65 0.00 -17.36
N ALA A 86 11.35 -1.00 -17.89
CA ALA A 86 12.81 -1.04 -17.94
C ALA A 86 13.38 0.10 -18.80
N ALA A 87 12.77 0.40 -19.94
CA ALA A 87 13.16 1.53 -20.79
C ALA A 87 13.06 2.86 -20.03
N LYS A 88 11.99 3.09 -19.27
CA LYS A 88 11.81 4.31 -18.46
C LYS A 88 12.84 4.42 -17.33
N ILE A 89 13.19 3.31 -16.68
CA ILE A 89 14.26 3.32 -15.67
C ILE A 89 15.59 3.69 -16.31
N ASN A 90 15.98 2.99 -17.39
CA ASN A 90 17.28 3.21 -18.04
C ASN A 90 17.44 4.64 -18.58
N ALA A 91 16.34 5.28 -19.00
CA ALA A 91 16.34 6.66 -19.47
C ALA A 91 16.42 7.72 -18.35
N THR A 92 16.35 7.33 -17.07
CA THR A 92 16.31 8.29 -15.96
C THR A 92 17.62 9.06 -15.76
N ASP A 93 18.75 8.45 -16.10
CA ASP A 93 20.09 9.02 -15.94
C ASP A 93 21.01 8.78 -17.15
N ALA A 94 20.43 8.43 -18.31
CA ALA A 94 21.14 8.40 -19.59
C ALA A 94 21.30 9.82 -20.15
#